data_AF-A0A1B6BW79-F1
#
_entry.id   AF-A0A1B6BW79-F1
#
_cell.length_a   1.000
_cell.length_b   1.000
_cell.length_c   1.000
_cell.angle_alpha   90.00
_cell.angle_beta   90.00
_cell.angle_gamma   90.00
#
_symmetry.space_group_name_H-M   'P 1'
#
loop_
_entity.id
_entity.type
_entity.pdbx_description
1 polymer ?
#
loop_
_entity_poly.entity_id
_entity_poly.type
_entity_poly.pdbx_seq_one_letter_code
_entity_poly.pdbx_strand_id
1 'polypeptide(L)'
;ERNLPSAQQELDSATAELSDTRKEESTLSQELHRKRTSLEEKRVSMNANRSRNSVLDFLLKQKQDGHLPGILGRLGDLGAIDEKYDVAISTACSALDSIVVDTAETGQAGVEALKKYRVGRATFIVLEKQEHLRPVYSQPMNTPENVPRLFDLIRVADDRIRPAFYYGLRNTLVAENLDQAQRIAYGRVRHRVVTLKGEIIETSGTMSGGGNTVLRGRMGRSVAMTTDSLTPGEIDRIENRVRDLESRVRSLRERAVVLENTIESRSRDVKTWSVDINKLKFDVKSLSEQEPVLKDQVIQQEKKVKEVEPDKKKVKELTHTFET
;
A
#
# COMPACT_ATOMS: atom_id res chain seq x y z
N GLU A 1 22.88 -47.33 -6.26
CA GLU A 1 22.84 -46.40 -7.42
C GLU A 1 21.51 -45.63 -7.59
N ARG A 2 20.34 -46.15 -7.17
CA ARG A 2 19.05 -45.48 -7.39
C ARG A 2 18.73 -44.23 -6.53
N ASN A 3 19.39 -44.04 -5.39
CA ASN A 3 19.00 -42.99 -4.44
C ASN A 3 19.50 -41.59 -4.83
N LEU A 4 20.68 -41.47 -5.47
CA LEU A 4 21.27 -40.17 -5.85
C LEU A 4 20.48 -39.47 -6.96
N PRO A 5 20.07 -40.14 -8.07
CA PRO A 5 19.26 -39.49 -9.11
C PRO A 5 17.89 -39.02 -8.57
N SER A 6 17.29 -39.81 -7.67
CA SER A 6 16.00 -39.47 -7.03
C SER A 6 16.12 -38.22 -6.16
N ALA A 7 17.14 -38.15 -5.29
CA ALA A 7 17.34 -36.99 -4.43
C ALA A 7 17.75 -35.74 -5.22
N GLN A 8 18.48 -35.88 -6.33
CA GLN A 8 18.77 -34.77 -7.23
C GLN A 8 17.50 -34.22 -7.88
N GLN A 9 16.62 -35.12 -8.36
CA GLN A 9 15.34 -34.73 -8.96
C GLN A 9 14.40 -34.08 -7.93
N GLU A 10 14.37 -34.57 -6.70
CA GLU A 10 13.64 -33.96 -5.59
C GLU A 10 14.18 -32.55 -5.26
N LEU A 11 15.51 -32.39 -5.21
CA LEU A 11 16.16 -31.09 -4.97
C LEU A 11 15.81 -30.08 -6.06
N ASP A 12 15.90 -30.49 -7.33
CA ASP A 12 15.61 -29.63 -8.48
C ASP A 12 14.12 -29.24 -8.49
N SER A 13 13.22 -30.17 -8.12
CA SER A 13 11.78 -29.88 -7.99
C SER A 13 11.48 -28.91 -6.83
N ALA A 14 12.10 -29.10 -5.66
CA ALA A 14 11.89 -28.26 -4.49
C ALA A 14 12.46 -26.85 -4.69
N THR A 15 13.60 -26.71 -5.38
CA THR A 15 14.19 -25.40 -5.73
C THR A 15 13.34 -24.64 -6.75
N ALA A 16 12.75 -25.33 -7.73
CA ALA A 16 11.77 -24.74 -8.65
C ALA A 16 10.51 -24.27 -7.91
N GLU A 17 9.95 -25.11 -7.04
CA GLU A 17 8.76 -24.75 -6.25
C GLU A 17 9.02 -23.59 -5.29
N LEU A 18 10.22 -23.51 -4.69
CA LEU A 18 10.62 -22.38 -3.85
C LEU A 18 10.71 -21.08 -4.66
N SER A 19 11.27 -21.13 -5.88
CA SER A 19 11.36 -19.97 -6.77
C SER A 19 9.97 -19.42 -7.10
N ASP A 20 9.04 -20.30 -7.46
CA ASP A 20 7.68 -19.91 -7.82
C ASP A 20 6.87 -19.43 -6.61
N THR A 21 7.02 -20.09 -5.46
CA THR A 21 6.42 -19.66 -4.18
C THR A 21 6.90 -18.26 -3.79
N ARG A 22 8.20 -17.95 -3.95
CA ARG A 22 8.75 -16.63 -3.65
C ARG A 22 8.28 -15.55 -4.64
N LYS A 23 8.11 -15.89 -5.93
CA LYS A 23 7.51 -14.96 -6.90
C LYS A 23 6.06 -14.66 -6.54
N GLU A 24 5.27 -15.68 -6.23
CA GLU A 24 3.88 -15.50 -5.81
C GLU A 24 3.78 -14.66 -4.53
N GLU A 25 4.61 -14.96 -3.52
CA GLU A 25 4.70 -14.20 -2.27
C GLU A 25 5.03 -12.73 -2.51
N SER A 26 6.01 -12.44 -3.38
CA SER A 26 6.38 -11.08 -3.74
C SER A 26 5.22 -10.32 -4.40
N THR A 27 4.54 -10.94 -5.37
CA THR A 27 3.41 -10.31 -6.08
C THR A 27 2.22 -10.03 -5.15
N LEU A 28 1.85 -11.01 -4.31
CA LEU A 28 0.76 -10.84 -3.34
C LEU A 28 1.11 -9.87 -2.23
N SER A 29 2.38 -9.83 -1.79
CA SER A 29 2.86 -8.86 -0.81
C SER A 29 2.76 -7.42 -1.34
N GLN A 30 3.10 -7.20 -2.62
CA GLN A 30 2.91 -5.90 -3.26
C GLN A 30 1.42 -5.52 -3.40
N GLU A 31 0.55 -6.47 -3.78
CA GLU A 31 -0.89 -6.24 -3.83
C GLU A 31 -1.46 -5.90 -2.44
N LEU A 32 -1.05 -6.65 -1.42
CA LEU A 32 -1.42 -6.44 -0.02
C LEU A 32 -1.01 -5.04 0.44
N HIS A 33 0.22 -4.63 0.16
CA HIS A 33 0.70 -3.29 0.52
C HIS A 33 -0.15 -2.20 -0.13
N ARG A 34 -0.42 -2.30 -1.44
CA ARG A 34 -1.27 -1.33 -2.16
C ARG A 34 -2.69 -1.26 -1.58
N LYS A 35 -3.32 -2.41 -1.33
CA LYS A 35 -4.68 -2.47 -0.76
C LYS A 35 -4.73 -1.95 0.67
N ARG A 36 -3.69 -2.21 1.48
CA ARG A 36 -3.60 -1.70 2.86
C ARG A 36 -3.45 -0.19 2.90
N THR A 37 -2.59 0.38 2.06
CA THR A 37 -2.46 1.84 1.93
C THR A 37 -3.78 2.47 1.50
N SER A 38 -4.44 1.89 0.49
CA SER A 38 -5.76 2.37 0.03
C SER A 38 -6.85 2.25 1.12
N LEU A 39 -6.84 1.18 1.93
CA LEU A 39 -7.77 1.01 3.04
C LEU A 39 -7.57 2.08 4.11
N GLU A 40 -6.32 2.36 4.49
CA GLU A 40 -6.01 3.39 5.49
C GLU A 40 -6.38 4.80 4.99
N GLU A 41 -6.08 5.13 3.74
CA GLU A 41 -6.52 6.40 3.12
C GLU A 41 -8.05 6.53 3.17
N LYS A 42 -8.77 5.47 2.79
CA LYS A 42 -10.24 5.44 2.85
C LYS A 42 -10.76 5.56 4.28
N ARG A 43 -10.15 4.90 5.27
CA ARG A 43 -10.52 5.01 6.68
C ARG A 43 -10.31 6.42 7.23
N VAL A 44 -9.17 7.04 6.95
CA VAL A 44 -8.90 8.43 7.37
C VAL A 44 -9.93 9.38 6.77
N SER A 45 -10.22 9.24 5.47
CA SER A 45 -11.23 10.06 4.81
C SER A 45 -12.64 9.85 5.39
N MET A 46 -13.02 8.59 5.68
CA MET A 46 -14.33 8.26 6.25
C MET A 46 -14.46 8.75 7.69
N ASN A 47 -13.44 8.60 8.53
CA ASN A 47 -13.45 9.10 9.91
C ASN A 47 -13.52 10.63 9.92
N ALA A 48 -12.83 11.30 9.00
CA ALA A 48 -12.92 12.75 8.84
C ALA A 48 -14.31 13.20 8.35
N ASN A 49 -15.00 12.40 7.53
CA ASN A 49 -16.39 12.65 7.13
C ASN A 49 -17.37 12.38 8.27
N ARG A 50 -17.22 11.27 8.99
CA ARG A 50 -18.12 10.86 10.09
C ARG A 50 -18.06 11.84 11.25
N SER A 51 -16.86 12.26 11.65
CA SER A 51 -16.68 13.28 12.70
C SER A 51 -17.23 14.64 12.27
N ARG A 52 -17.09 15.03 10.99
CA ARG A 52 -17.74 16.23 10.44
C ARG A 52 -19.26 16.14 10.51
N ASN A 53 -19.84 15.02 10.08
CA ASN A 53 -21.29 14.84 10.09
C ASN A 53 -21.84 14.81 11.52
N SER A 54 -21.20 14.10 12.46
CA SER A 54 -21.67 14.06 13.85
C SER A 54 -21.64 15.42 14.54
N VAL A 55 -20.64 16.26 14.22
CA VAL A 55 -20.54 17.63 14.73
C VAL A 55 -21.63 18.51 14.11
N LEU A 56 -21.86 18.41 12.80
CA LEU A 56 -22.91 19.14 12.11
C LEU A 56 -24.30 18.76 12.66
N ASP A 57 -24.60 17.47 12.78
CA ASP A 57 -25.88 16.96 13.29
C ASP A 57 -26.14 17.45 14.72
N PHE A 58 -25.11 17.43 15.58
CA PHE A 58 -25.23 17.94 16.94
C PHE A 58 -25.53 19.45 16.96
N LEU A 59 -24.82 20.24 16.16
CA LEU A 59 -25.02 21.69 16.11
C LEU A 59 -26.38 22.08 15.52
N LEU A 60 -26.84 21.37 14.48
CA LEU A 60 -28.18 21.55 13.91
C LEU A 60 -29.26 21.17 14.92
N LYS A 61 -29.06 20.12 15.71
CA LYS A 61 -29.96 19.76 16.80
C LYS A 61 -30.01 20.84 17.88
N GLN A 62 -28.86 21.37 18.32
CA GLN A 62 -28.81 22.49 19.27
C GLN A 62 -29.51 23.76 18.77
N LYS A 63 -29.47 24.00 17.46
CA LYS A 63 -30.24 25.07 16.81
C LYS A 63 -31.74 24.80 16.87
N GLN A 64 -32.18 23.59 16.50
CA GLN A 64 -33.60 23.20 16.54
C GLN A 64 -34.17 23.24 17.96
N ASP A 65 -33.38 22.84 18.95
CA ASP A 65 -33.74 22.88 20.37
C ASP A 65 -33.69 24.32 20.95
N GLY A 66 -33.33 25.33 20.14
CA GLY A 66 -33.32 26.74 20.54
C GLY A 66 -32.14 27.19 21.42
N HIS A 67 -31.16 26.30 21.68
CA HIS A 67 -30.00 26.61 22.51
C HIS A 67 -28.98 27.48 21.77
N LEU A 68 -28.87 27.32 20.44
CA LEU A 68 -27.93 28.05 19.59
C LEU A 68 -28.63 28.56 18.30
N PRO A 69 -29.55 29.55 18.42
CA PRO A 69 -30.35 30.01 17.27
C PRO A 69 -29.52 30.70 16.18
N GLY A 70 -28.38 31.30 16.53
CA GLY A 70 -27.51 32.04 15.61
C GLY A 70 -26.67 31.18 14.67
N ILE A 71 -26.80 29.85 14.71
CA ILE A 71 -26.14 28.93 13.76
C ILE A 71 -26.91 28.95 12.44
N LEU A 72 -26.26 29.32 11.35
CA LEU A 72 -26.87 29.33 10.02
C LEU A 72 -26.76 27.95 9.36
N GLY A 73 -25.58 27.34 9.44
CA GLY A 73 -25.30 26.02 8.87
C GLY A 73 -23.86 25.89 8.39
N ARG A 74 -23.54 24.79 7.71
CA ARG A 74 -22.23 24.61 7.05
C ARG A 74 -22.13 25.48 5.80
N LEU A 75 -21.01 26.16 5.59
CA LEU A 75 -20.83 27.08 4.46
C LEU A 75 -21.09 26.40 3.10
N GLY A 76 -20.62 25.17 2.91
CA GLY A 76 -20.83 24.39 1.69
C GLY A 76 -22.30 24.05 1.37
N ASP A 77 -23.19 24.02 2.36
CA ASP A 77 -24.63 23.77 2.17
C ASP A 77 -25.43 25.06 1.88
N LEU A 78 -24.84 26.22 2.19
CA LEU A 78 -25.48 27.52 2.06
C LEU A 78 -25.31 28.15 0.67
N GLY A 79 -24.59 27.48 -0.23
CA GLY A 79 -24.34 27.93 -1.59
C GLY A 79 -24.26 26.77 -2.57
N ALA A 80 -24.47 27.09 -3.85
CA ALA A 80 -24.43 26.14 -4.95
C ALA A 80 -23.52 26.65 -6.07
N ILE A 81 -22.87 25.71 -6.77
CA ILE A 81 -22.03 25.99 -7.93
C ILE A 81 -22.25 24.93 -9.02
N ASP A 82 -21.91 25.27 -10.26
CA ASP A 82 -21.92 24.33 -11.38
C ASP A 82 -20.92 23.18 -11.15
N GLU A 83 -21.31 21.96 -11.54
CA GLU A 83 -20.51 20.73 -11.41
C GLU A 83 -19.14 20.85 -12.06
N LYS A 84 -19.02 21.62 -13.15
CA LYS A 84 -17.73 21.90 -13.81
C LYS A 84 -16.67 22.44 -12.83
N TYR A 85 -17.09 23.19 -11.81
CA TYR A 85 -16.20 23.85 -10.86
C TYR A 85 -16.15 23.18 -9.48
N ASP A 86 -16.84 22.05 -9.27
CA ASP A 86 -16.92 21.39 -7.96
C ASP A 86 -15.53 21.01 -7.41
N VAL A 87 -14.66 20.47 -8.27
CA VAL A 87 -13.28 20.12 -7.90
C VAL A 87 -12.49 21.36 -7.51
N ALA A 88 -12.61 22.42 -8.31
CA ALA A 88 -11.88 23.67 -8.11
C ALA A 88 -12.27 24.32 -6.78
N ILE A 89 -13.56 24.42 -6.47
CA ILE A 89 -14.03 25.03 -5.23
C ILE A 89 -13.75 24.17 -4.00
N SER A 90 -13.93 22.84 -4.11
CA SER A 90 -13.69 21.88 -3.03
C SER A 90 -12.21 21.84 -2.62
N THR A 91 -11.33 22.11 -3.58
CA THR A 91 -9.88 22.17 -3.36
C THR A 91 -9.46 23.56 -2.88
N ALA A 92 -9.94 24.63 -3.51
CA ALA A 92 -9.52 26.01 -3.20
C ALA A 92 -10.04 26.53 -1.85
N CYS A 93 -11.18 26.05 -1.38
CA CYS A 93 -11.83 26.54 -0.17
C CYS A 93 -11.95 25.44 0.89
N SER A 94 -11.00 25.40 1.83
CA SER A 94 -11.10 24.57 3.02
C SER A 94 -12.18 25.05 4.00
N ALA A 95 -12.59 26.32 3.90
CA ALA A 95 -13.59 26.94 4.76
C ALA A 95 -15.02 26.44 4.50
N LEU A 96 -15.27 25.69 3.41
CA LEU A 96 -16.60 25.13 3.11
C LEU A 96 -17.12 24.19 4.20
N ASP A 97 -16.23 23.49 4.89
CA ASP A 97 -16.55 22.61 6.00
C ASP A 97 -16.80 23.39 7.32
N SER A 98 -16.64 24.72 7.33
CA SER A 98 -16.83 25.55 8.53
C SER A 98 -18.30 25.90 8.74
N ILE A 99 -18.67 26.08 10.01
CA ILE A 99 -20.03 26.44 10.43
C ILE A 99 -20.16 27.95 10.47
N VAL A 100 -21.15 28.48 9.76
CA VAL A 100 -21.45 29.93 9.72
C VAL A 100 -22.36 30.28 10.90
N VAL A 101 -21.96 31.30 11.65
CA VAL A 101 -22.72 31.87 12.78
C VAL A 101 -22.91 33.36 12.61
N ASP A 102 -23.96 33.92 13.18
CA ASP A 102 -24.26 35.35 13.11
C ASP A 102 -23.24 36.21 13.89
N THR A 103 -22.98 35.86 15.15
CA THR A 103 -22.31 36.67 16.18
C THR A 103 -21.16 35.91 16.82
N ALA A 104 -20.22 36.65 17.42
CA ALA A 104 -19.07 36.04 18.11
C ALA A 104 -19.49 35.23 19.34
N GLU A 105 -20.53 35.68 20.04
CA GLU A 105 -21.09 35.02 21.23
C GLU A 105 -21.65 33.65 20.89
N THR A 106 -22.46 33.54 19.82
CA THR A 106 -22.98 32.24 19.36
C THR A 106 -21.84 31.29 18.95
N GLY A 107 -20.79 31.81 18.32
CA GLY A 107 -19.60 31.02 17.99
C GLY A 107 -18.89 30.46 19.23
N GLN A 108 -18.71 31.28 20.27
CA GLN A 108 -18.12 30.85 21.55
C GLN A 108 -18.98 29.81 22.25
N ALA A 109 -20.30 30.05 22.35
CA ALA A 109 -21.25 29.11 22.92
C ALA A 109 -21.26 27.77 22.17
N GLY A 110 -21.14 27.80 20.83
CA GLY A 110 -20.99 26.60 20.01
C GLY A 110 -19.71 25.81 20.33
N VAL A 111 -18.57 26.48 20.51
CA VAL A 111 -17.31 25.83 20.91
C VAL A 111 -17.42 25.21 22.30
N GLU A 112 -18.03 25.92 23.25
CA GLU A 112 -18.24 25.43 24.61
C GLU A 112 -19.16 24.21 24.64
N ALA A 113 -20.25 24.23 23.86
CA ALA A 113 -21.13 23.08 23.70
C ALA A 113 -20.37 21.86 23.15
N LEU A 114 -19.58 22.02 22.09
CA LEU A 114 -18.77 20.93 21.54
C LEU A 114 -17.77 20.35 22.56
N LYS A 115 -17.16 21.20 23.39
CA LYS A 115 -16.26 20.77 24.47
C LYS A 115 -17.02 20.03 25.59
N LYS A 116 -18.17 20.57 26.01
CA LYS A 116 -18.99 20.02 27.10
C LYS A 116 -19.50 18.61 26.77
N TYR A 117 -19.96 18.41 25.52
CA TYR A 117 -20.51 17.13 25.06
C TYR A 117 -19.48 16.24 24.34
N ARG A 118 -18.22 16.68 24.23
CA ARG A 118 -17.10 15.95 23.58
C ARG A 118 -17.43 15.41 22.18
N VAL A 119 -18.18 16.19 21.40
CA VAL A 119 -18.68 15.78 20.07
C VAL A 119 -17.59 15.85 18.99
N GLY A 120 -16.65 16.79 19.15
CA GLY A 120 -15.53 16.95 18.22
C GLY A 120 -15.02 18.39 18.14
N ARG A 121 -14.33 18.69 17.04
CA ARG A 121 -13.79 20.02 16.74
C ARG A 121 -14.47 20.58 15.49
N ALA A 122 -14.92 21.83 15.55
CA ALA A 122 -15.44 22.57 14.42
C ALA A 122 -14.70 23.91 14.27
N THR A 123 -14.74 24.46 13.06
CA THR A 123 -14.33 25.85 12.80
C THR A 123 -15.59 26.67 12.57
N PHE A 124 -15.69 27.83 13.22
CA PHE A 124 -16.83 28.74 13.11
C PHE A 124 -16.43 30.01 12.37
N ILE A 125 -17.23 30.42 11.39
CA ILE A 125 -17.11 31.69 10.68
C ILE A 125 -18.16 32.64 11.24
N VAL A 126 -17.71 33.71 11.89
CA VAL A 126 -18.57 34.75 12.46
C VAL A 126 -18.89 35.80 11.40
N LEU A 127 -20.15 35.86 10.95
CA LEU A 127 -20.59 36.76 9.88
C LEU A 127 -20.39 38.23 10.23
N GLU A 128 -20.75 38.65 11.45
CA GLU A 128 -20.59 40.04 11.92
C GLU A 128 -19.15 40.55 11.71
N LYS A 129 -18.14 39.68 11.85
CA LYS A 129 -16.73 40.04 11.66
C LYS A 129 -16.29 40.03 10.19
N GLN A 130 -17.07 39.45 9.28
CA GLN A 130 -16.74 39.39 7.85
C GLN A 130 -17.37 40.54 7.03
N GLU A 131 -18.27 41.34 7.61
CA GLU A 131 -19.02 42.36 6.86
C GLU A 131 -18.12 43.43 6.22
N HIS A 132 -16.94 43.70 6.78
CA HIS A 132 -15.93 44.60 6.19
C HIS A 132 -15.47 44.17 4.78
N LEU A 133 -15.72 42.93 4.37
CA LEU A 133 -15.37 42.40 3.06
C LEU A 133 -16.39 42.77 1.96
N ARG A 134 -17.61 43.15 2.33
CA ARG A 134 -18.68 43.54 1.40
C ARG A 134 -18.26 44.56 0.33
N PRO A 135 -17.64 45.71 0.69
CA PRO A 135 -17.22 46.69 -0.31
C PRO A 135 -16.09 46.17 -1.20
N VAL A 136 -15.28 45.22 -0.73
CA VAL A 136 -14.11 44.72 -1.47
C VAL A 136 -14.54 43.83 -2.63
N TYR A 137 -15.44 42.87 -2.39
CA TYR A 137 -15.84 41.93 -3.44
C TYR A 137 -16.88 42.48 -4.41
N SER A 138 -17.54 43.58 -4.04
CA SER A 138 -18.53 44.28 -4.86
C SER A 138 -17.88 45.12 -5.98
N GLN A 139 -16.57 45.37 -5.88
CA GLN A 139 -15.83 46.07 -6.93
C GLN A 139 -15.56 45.13 -8.11
N PRO A 140 -15.74 45.60 -9.36
CA PRO A 140 -15.39 44.83 -10.54
C PRO A 140 -13.87 44.60 -10.57
N MET A 141 -13.48 43.34 -10.74
CA MET A 141 -12.08 42.94 -10.85
C MET A 141 -11.75 42.66 -12.31
N ASN A 142 -10.69 43.27 -12.83
CA ASN A 142 -10.16 42.90 -14.13
C ASN A 142 -9.41 41.57 -14.02
N THR A 143 -9.92 40.52 -14.67
CA THR A 143 -9.30 39.20 -14.63
C THR A 143 -8.40 38.97 -15.84
N PRO A 144 -7.15 38.51 -15.64
CA PRO A 144 -6.27 38.17 -16.77
C PRO A 144 -6.89 37.07 -17.63
N GLU A 145 -6.69 37.14 -18.95
CA GLU A 145 -7.24 36.16 -19.92
C GLU A 145 -8.76 35.94 -19.83
N ASN A 146 -9.54 36.88 -19.23
CA ASN A 146 -10.99 36.76 -19.00
C ASN A 146 -11.40 35.50 -18.21
N VAL A 147 -10.53 34.98 -17.36
CA VAL A 147 -10.89 33.83 -16.52
C VAL A 147 -11.90 34.22 -15.43
N PRO A 148 -12.85 33.33 -15.08
CA PRO A 148 -13.82 33.61 -14.04
C PRO A 148 -13.18 33.52 -12.64
N ARG A 149 -13.67 34.37 -11.73
CA ARG A 149 -13.39 34.27 -10.29
C ARG A 149 -14.35 33.29 -9.65
N LEU A 150 -13.86 32.34 -8.84
CA LEU A 150 -14.70 31.31 -8.21
C LEU A 150 -15.87 31.89 -7.43
N PHE A 151 -15.64 32.98 -6.70
CA PHE A 151 -16.66 33.63 -5.89
C PHE A 151 -17.87 34.11 -6.72
N ASP A 152 -17.65 34.57 -7.95
CA ASP A 152 -18.73 35.10 -8.81
C ASP A 152 -19.60 33.98 -9.42
N LEU A 153 -19.08 32.75 -9.44
CA LEU A 153 -19.79 31.57 -9.94
C LEU A 153 -20.73 30.96 -8.90
N ILE A 154 -20.64 31.39 -7.63
CA ILE A 154 -21.44 30.84 -6.53
C ILE A 154 -22.82 31.48 -6.49
N ARG A 155 -23.84 30.63 -6.44
CA ARG A 155 -25.23 31.00 -6.22
C ARG A 155 -25.54 30.85 -4.74
N VAL A 156 -25.99 31.92 -4.09
CA VAL A 156 -26.32 31.93 -2.67
C VAL A 156 -27.78 32.33 -2.52
N ALA A 157 -28.54 31.64 -1.66
CA ALA A 157 -29.95 31.96 -1.41
C ALA A 157 -30.11 33.22 -0.52
N ASP A 158 -29.20 33.41 0.44
CA ASP A 158 -29.18 34.55 1.36
C ASP A 158 -27.91 35.39 1.16
N ASP A 159 -28.08 36.63 0.70
CA ASP A 159 -26.99 37.56 0.39
C ASP A 159 -26.11 37.89 1.62
N ARG A 160 -26.65 37.73 2.84
CA ARG A 160 -25.90 37.92 4.09
C ARG A 160 -24.74 36.94 4.27
N ILE A 161 -24.75 35.82 3.55
CA ILE A 161 -23.73 34.76 3.66
C ILE A 161 -22.57 35.00 2.68
N ARG A 162 -22.73 35.88 1.69
CA ARG A 162 -21.67 36.18 0.70
C ARG A 162 -20.34 36.59 1.32
N PRO A 163 -20.27 37.41 2.39
CA PRO A 163 -19.01 37.72 3.06
C PRO A 163 -18.25 36.48 3.55
N ALA A 164 -18.95 35.42 4.01
CA ALA A 164 -18.31 34.17 4.42
C ALA A 164 -17.71 33.40 3.24
N PHE A 165 -18.39 33.36 2.08
CA PHE A 165 -17.82 32.77 0.87
C PHE A 165 -16.58 33.53 0.39
N TYR A 166 -16.62 34.87 0.44
CA TYR A 166 -15.46 35.68 0.07
C TYR A 166 -14.30 35.54 1.06
N TYR A 167 -14.58 35.34 2.36
CA TYR A 167 -13.54 35.05 3.35
C TYR A 167 -12.73 33.80 2.97
N GLY A 168 -13.40 32.72 2.56
CA GLY A 168 -12.75 31.46 2.19
C GLY A 168 -12.08 31.48 0.82
N LEU A 169 -12.67 32.16 -0.17
CA LEU A 169 -12.19 32.12 -1.55
C LEU A 169 -11.33 33.30 -1.95
N ARG A 170 -11.52 34.49 -1.37
CA ARG A 170 -10.86 35.73 -1.80
C ARG A 170 -10.94 35.91 -3.33
N ASN A 171 -9.92 36.50 -3.92
CA ASN A 171 -9.78 36.65 -5.37
C ASN A 171 -9.12 35.40 -5.98
N THR A 172 -9.75 34.23 -5.80
CA THR A 172 -9.31 32.98 -6.46
C THR A 172 -9.89 32.88 -7.86
N LEU A 173 -9.02 32.75 -8.86
CA LEU A 173 -9.35 32.60 -10.27
C LEU A 173 -9.37 31.12 -10.68
N VAL A 174 -10.17 30.78 -11.69
CA VAL A 174 -10.21 29.42 -12.25
C VAL A 174 -9.50 29.35 -13.59
N ALA A 175 -8.51 28.48 -13.71
CA ALA A 175 -7.86 28.14 -14.97
C ALA A 175 -8.29 26.75 -15.47
N GLU A 176 -8.18 26.49 -16.77
CA GLU A 176 -8.49 25.19 -17.36
C GLU A 176 -7.39 24.16 -17.08
N ASN A 177 -6.13 24.60 -17.11
CA ASN A 177 -4.94 23.76 -16.97
C ASN A 177 -3.82 24.48 -16.20
N LEU A 178 -2.78 23.72 -15.84
CA LEU A 178 -1.65 24.21 -15.06
C LEU A 178 -0.85 25.31 -15.79
N ASP A 179 -0.68 25.19 -17.10
CA ASP A 179 0.05 26.18 -17.90
C ASP A 179 -0.63 27.54 -17.88
N GLN A 180 -1.96 27.57 -18.03
CA GLN A 180 -2.75 28.77 -17.88
C GLN A 180 -2.69 29.29 -16.45
N ALA A 181 -2.78 28.41 -15.45
CA ALA A 181 -2.69 28.81 -14.05
C ALA A 181 -1.36 29.51 -13.75
N GLN A 182 -0.24 29.00 -14.27
CA GLN A 182 1.09 29.61 -14.09
C GLN A 182 1.20 30.98 -14.74
N ARG A 183 0.73 31.14 -15.99
CA ARG A 183 0.75 32.44 -16.67
C ARG A 183 -0.03 33.51 -15.92
N ILE A 184 -1.18 33.14 -15.37
CA ILE A 184 -2.05 34.06 -14.62
C ILE A 184 -1.48 34.33 -13.23
N ALA A 185 -1.01 33.31 -12.51
CA ALA A 185 -0.50 33.43 -11.14
C ALA A 185 0.80 34.25 -11.07
N TYR A 186 1.69 34.08 -12.05
CA TYR A 186 2.97 34.78 -12.14
C TYR A 186 2.95 35.98 -13.10
N GLY A 187 1.76 36.46 -13.48
CA GLY A 187 1.61 37.66 -14.30
C GLY A 187 2.06 38.94 -13.58
N ARG A 188 1.74 40.09 -14.19
CA ARG A 188 2.11 41.41 -13.64
C ARG A 188 1.59 41.64 -12.22
N VAL A 189 0.42 41.09 -11.92
CA VAL A 189 -0.17 41.05 -10.58
C VAL A 189 -0.28 39.58 -10.18
N ARG A 190 0.13 39.26 -8.95
CA ARG A 190 0.01 37.90 -8.43
C ARG A 190 -1.44 37.60 -8.09
N HIS A 191 -1.95 36.49 -8.61
CA HIS A 191 -3.29 35.99 -8.31
C HIS A 191 -3.21 34.58 -7.74
N ARG A 192 -4.17 34.25 -6.86
CA ARG A 192 -4.42 32.88 -6.45
C ARG A 192 -5.22 32.19 -7.54
N VAL A 193 -4.73 31.07 -8.07
CA VAL A 193 -5.36 30.38 -9.21
C VAL A 193 -5.54 28.92 -8.88
N VAL A 194 -6.69 28.36 -9.26
CA VAL A 194 -6.99 26.93 -9.16
C VAL A 194 -7.38 26.38 -10.53
N THR A 195 -6.91 25.19 -10.88
CA THR A 195 -7.30 24.52 -12.12
C THR A 195 -8.61 23.76 -11.96
N LEU A 196 -9.31 23.47 -13.05
CA LEU A 196 -10.48 22.58 -13.04
C LEU A 196 -10.17 21.17 -12.49
N LYS A 197 -8.89 20.77 -12.49
CA LYS A 197 -8.42 19.50 -11.93
C LYS A 197 -8.10 19.57 -10.43
N GLY A 198 -8.10 20.77 -9.83
CA GLY A 198 -7.82 20.96 -8.41
C GLY A 198 -6.36 21.25 -8.07
N GLU A 199 -5.54 21.69 -9.02
CA GLU A 199 -4.18 22.19 -8.74
C GLU A 199 -4.27 23.66 -8.33
N ILE A 200 -3.59 24.07 -7.27
CA ILE A 200 -3.65 25.43 -6.72
C ILE A 200 -2.27 26.07 -6.77
N ILE A 201 -2.23 27.34 -7.18
CA ILE A 201 -1.08 28.23 -7.04
C ILE A 201 -1.51 29.38 -6.12
N GLU A 202 -0.88 29.49 -4.96
CA GLU A 202 -1.11 30.57 -4.00
C GLU A 202 -0.31 31.84 -4.37
N THR A 203 -0.78 33.00 -3.91
CA THR A 203 -0.06 34.29 -4.10
C THR A 203 1.31 34.32 -3.44
N SER A 204 1.52 33.52 -2.40
CA SER A 204 2.81 33.28 -1.75
C SER A 204 3.82 32.61 -2.69
N GLY A 205 3.37 31.96 -3.76
CA GLY A 205 4.18 31.16 -4.67
C GLY A 205 4.19 29.67 -4.32
N THR A 206 3.45 29.23 -3.30
CA THR A 206 3.30 27.80 -3.01
C THR A 206 2.37 27.15 -4.02
N MET A 207 2.74 25.96 -4.51
CA MET A 207 1.94 25.16 -5.44
C MET A 207 1.52 23.85 -4.78
N SER A 208 0.24 23.50 -4.93
CA SER A 208 -0.35 22.28 -4.40
C SER A 208 -1.06 21.55 -5.54
N GLY A 209 -0.62 20.34 -5.86
CA GLY A 209 -1.23 19.50 -6.88
C GLY A 209 -0.60 18.10 -6.89
N GLY A 210 -1.41 17.06 -7.09
CA GLY A 210 -0.95 15.67 -7.14
C GLY A 210 -1.84 14.69 -6.37
N GLY A 211 -1.65 13.40 -6.65
CA GLY A 211 -2.42 12.30 -6.08
C GLY A 211 -3.58 11.85 -6.97
N ASN A 212 -4.04 10.61 -6.78
CA ASN A 212 -5.20 10.04 -7.48
C ASN A 212 -6.55 10.47 -6.86
N THR A 213 -6.51 11.17 -5.72
CA THR A 213 -7.70 11.56 -4.97
C THR A 213 -7.99 13.04 -5.18
N VAL A 214 -9.08 13.32 -5.89
CA VAL A 214 -9.61 14.67 -6.06
C VAL A 214 -10.63 14.97 -4.96
N LEU A 215 -10.53 16.15 -4.36
CA LEU A 215 -11.53 16.63 -3.39
C LEU A 215 -12.76 17.08 -4.16
N ARG A 216 -13.91 16.45 -3.88
CA ARG A 216 -15.21 16.72 -4.53
C ARG A 216 -16.33 16.70 -3.50
N GLY A 217 -17.45 17.33 -3.83
CA GLY A 217 -18.68 17.27 -3.03
C GLY A 217 -18.64 18.03 -1.70
N ARG A 218 -17.72 19.00 -1.54
CA ARG A 218 -17.75 19.92 -0.38
C ARG A 218 -18.78 21.04 -0.54
N MET A 219 -19.33 21.22 -1.74
CA MET A 219 -20.36 22.20 -2.03
C MET A 219 -21.62 21.50 -2.54
N GLY A 220 -22.80 22.02 -2.16
CA GLY A 220 -24.07 21.51 -2.65
C GLY A 220 -24.27 21.75 -4.15
N ARG A 221 -24.82 20.76 -4.87
CA ARG A 221 -25.27 20.90 -6.27
C ARG A 221 -26.63 21.61 -6.38
N SER A 222 -27.41 21.56 -5.31
CA SER A 222 -28.64 22.31 -5.08
C SER A 222 -28.67 22.72 -3.60
N VAL A 223 -29.47 23.71 -3.22
CA VAL A 223 -29.61 24.15 -1.80
C VAL A 223 -30.25 23.07 -0.90
N ALA A 224 -30.51 21.86 -1.44
CA ALA A 224 -30.94 20.70 -0.68
C ALA A 224 -29.76 19.77 -0.34
N MET A 225 -29.64 19.46 0.95
CA MET A 225 -28.65 18.55 1.53
C MET A 225 -28.73 17.15 0.91
N THR A 226 -27.75 16.78 0.09
CA THR A 226 -27.57 15.40 -0.36
C THR A 226 -26.23 14.89 0.13
N THR A 227 -26.26 14.11 1.21
CA THR A 227 -25.11 13.42 1.80
C THR A 227 -24.82 12.14 1.03
N ASP A 228 -24.09 12.24 -0.09
CA ASP A 228 -23.55 11.05 -0.73
C ASP A 228 -22.42 10.48 0.13
N SER A 229 -22.80 9.54 0.98
CA SER A 229 -21.92 8.88 1.93
C SER A 229 -21.45 7.58 1.31
N LEU A 230 -20.13 7.42 1.16
CA LEU A 230 -19.50 6.12 0.90
C LEU A 230 -20.08 5.06 1.83
N THR A 231 -20.61 3.98 1.27
CA THR A 231 -21.34 2.99 2.06
C THR A 231 -20.38 2.20 2.96
N PRO A 232 -20.68 2.01 4.26
CA PRO A 232 -19.85 1.22 5.18
C PRO A 232 -19.50 -0.19 4.64
N GLY A 233 -20.40 -0.78 3.85
CA GLY A 233 -20.21 -2.11 3.26
C GLY A 233 -19.06 -2.21 2.24
N GLU A 234 -18.60 -1.11 1.65
CA GLU A 234 -17.43 -1.15 0.75
C GLU A 234 -16.11 -1.28 1.51
N ILE A 235 -16.01 -0.69 2.71
CA ILE A 235 -14.82 -0.83 3.56
C ILE A 235 -14.74 -2.26 4.09
N ASP A 236 -15.84 -2.82 4.57
CA ASP A 236 -15.88 -4.20 5.07
C ASP A 236 -15.41 -5.21 4.02
N ARG A 237 -15.79 -5.00 2.75
CA ARG A 237 -15.31 -5.82 1.62
C ARG A 237 -13.80 -5.71 1.42
N ILE A 238 -13.25 -4.50 1.47
CA ILE A 238 -11.81 -4.28 1.31
C ILE A 238 -11.05 -4.87 2.50
N GLU A 239 -11.55 -4.71 3.73
CA GLU A 239 -10.96 -5.31 4.93
C GLU A 239 -10.93 -6.83 4.85
N ASN A 240 -12.03 -7.46 4.44
CA ASN A 240 -12.08 -8.91 4.26
C ASN A 240 -11.05 -9.36 3.21
N ARG A 241 -10.89 -8.61 2.12
CA ARG A 241 -9.88 -8.92 1.10
C ARG A 241 -8.45 -8.73 1.59
N VAL A 242 -8.19 -7.72 2.42
CA VAL A 242 -6.88 -7.53 3.06
C VAL A 242 -6.57 -8.70 3.99
N ARG A 243 -7.52 -9.13 4.83
CA ARG A 243 -7.33 -10.30 5.73
C ARG A 243 -7.06 -11.58 4.95
N ASP A 244 -7.78 -11.81 3.85
CA ASP A 244 -7.57 -12.96 2.95
C ASP A 244 -6.14 -12.94 2.35
N LEU A 245 -5.70 -11.80 1.83
CA LEU A 245 -4.34 -11.64 1.30
C LEU A 245 -3.26 -11.81 2.38
N GLU A 246 -3.47 -11.28 3.59
CA GLU A 246 -2.55 -11.49 4.72
C GLU A 246 -2.42 -12.96 5.10
N SER A 247 -3.54 -13.70 5.07
CA SER A 247 -3.54 -15.14 5.31
C SER A 247 -2.74 -15.89 4.22
N ARG A 248 -2.98 -15.57 2.95
CA ARG A 248 -2.27 -16.17 1.82
C ARG A 248 -0.76 -15.89 1.87
N VAL A 249 -0.36 -14.64 2.11
CA VAL A 249 1.06 -14.27 2.22
C VAL A 249 1.73 -15.01 3.39
N ARG A 250 1.06 -15.14 4.55
CA ARG A 250 1.57 -15.97 5.66
C ARG A 250 1.78 -17.42 5.25
N SER A 251 0.78 -18.04 4.62
CA SER A 251 0.88 -19.45 4.20
C SER A 251 2.02 -19.68 3.18
N LEU A 252 2.23 -18.73 2.25
CA LEU A 252 3.33 -18.81 1.28
C LEU A 252 4.70 -18.66 1.94
N ARG A 253 4.82 -17.77 2.95
CA ARG A 253 6.05 -17.63 3.74
C ARG A 253 6.37 -18.90 4.53
N GLU A 254 5.37 -19.48 5.18
CA GLU A 254 5.53 -20.74 5.90
C GLU A 254 5.94 -21.87 4.95
N ARG A 255 5.31 -21.98 3.77
CA ARG A 255 5.71 -22.92 2.72
C ARG A 255 7.14 -22.71 2.24
N ALA A 256 7.55 -21.45 2.02
CA ALA A 256 8.91 -21.14 1.60
C ALA A 256 9.95 -21.60 2.63
N VAL A 257 9.69 -21.39 3.93
CA VAL A 257 10.57 -21.87 5.02
C VAL A 257 10.68 -23.40 5.03
N VAL A 258 9.57 -24.12 4.83
CA VAL A 258 9.57 -25.59 4.76
C VAL A 258 10.36 -26.09 3.55
N LEU A 259 10.19 -25.46 2.39
CA LEU A 259 10.93 -25.80 1.17
C LEU A 259 12.43 -25.51 1.32
N GLU A 260 12.80 -24.38 1.93
CA GLU A 260 14.21 -24.04 2.23
C GLU A 260 14.88 -25.09 3.11
N ASN A 261 14.22 -25.51 4.19
CA ASN A 261 14.73 -26.58 5.07
C ASN A 261 14.86 -27.92 4.33
N THR A 262 13.94 -28.21 3.41
CA THR A 262 13.96 -29.44 2.59
C THR A 262 15.10 -29.42 1.57
N ILE A 263 15.34 -28.28 0.92
CA ILE A 263 16.46 -28.08 0.00
C ILE A 263 17.78 -28.22 0.75
N GLU A 264 17.88 -27.65 1.95
CA GLU A 264 19.10 -27.74 2.76
C GLU A 264 19.41 -29.18 3.16
N SER A 265 18.41 -29.95 3.62
CA SER A 265 18.60 -31.36 4.00
C SER A 265 18.97 -32.22 2.78
N ARG A 266 18.22 -32.10 1.68
CA ARG A 266 18.47 -32.86 0.44
C ARG A 266 19.81 -32.52 -0.20
N SER A 267 20.25 -31.26 -0.13
CA SER A 267 21.57 -30.84 -0.62
C SER A 267 22.70 -31.54 0.15
N ARG A 268 22.55 -31.68 1.47
CA ARG A 268 23.50 -32.46 2.30
C ARG A 268 23.49 -33.94 1.93
N ASP A 269 22.31 -34.53 1.72
CA ASP A 269 22.17 -35.94 1.31
C ASP A 269 22.86 -36.21 -0.04
N VAL A 270 22.57 -35.37 -1.05
CA VAL A 270 23.18 -35.44 -2.38
C VAL A 270 24.69 -35.33 -2.30
N LYS A 271 25.21 -34.38 -1.52
CA LYS A 271 26.66 -34.20 -1.35
C LYS A 271 27.31 -35.42 -0.71
N THR A 272 26.68 -35.98 0.32
CA THR A 272 27.19 -37.16 1.04
C THR A 272 27.20 -38.39 0.14
N TRP A 273 26.07 -38.70 -0.50
CA TRP A 273 25.96 -39.84 -1.40
C TRP A 273 26.83 -39.71 -2.65
N SER A 274 27.07 -38.50 -3.14
CA SER A 274 28.00 -38.26 -4.25
C SER A 274 29.43 -38.63 -3.88
N VAL A 275 29.88 -38.25 -2.68
CA VAL A 275 31.19 -38.63 -2.15
C VAL A 275 31.28 -40.15 -1.97
N ASP A 276 30.26 -40.78 -1.41
CA ASP A 276 30.25 -42.23 -1.18
C ASP A 276 30.25 -43.04 -2.47
N ILE A 277 29.48 -42.62 -3.48
CA ILE A 277 29.50 -43.24 -4.82
C ILE A 277 30.88 -43.13 -5.44
N ASN A 278 31.56 -41.98 -5.32
CA ASN A 278 32.91 -41.81 -5.87
C ASN A 278 33.94 -42.70 -5.15
N LYS A 279 33.85 -42.83 -3.82
CA LYS A 279 34.69 -43.77 -3.06
C LYS A 279 34.46 -45.21 -3.49
N LEU A 280 33.20 -45.66 -3.51
CA LEU A 280 32.84 -47.02 -3.92
C LEU A 280 33.25 -47.31 -5.37
N LYS A 281 33.12 -46.35 -6.29
CA LYS A 281 33.62 -46.50 -7.66
C LYS A 281 35.13 -46.68 -7.70
N PHE A 282 35.87 -45.94 -6.88
CA PHE A 282 37.32 -46.07 -6.79
C PHE A 282 37.72 -47.43 -6.20
N ASP A 283 37.03 -47.87 -5.14
CA ASP A 283 37.26 -49.16 -4.50
C ASP A 283 36.96 -50.33 -5.45
N VAL A 284 35.83 -50.27 -6.18
CA VAL A 284 35.46 -51.27 -7.20
C VAL A 284 36.51 -51.32 -8.30
N LYS A 285 36.99 -50.18 -8.78
CA LYS A 285 38.04 -50.12 -9.81
C LYS A 285 39.35 -50.75 -9.30
N SER A 286 39.77 -50.37 -8.09
CA SER A 286 40.97 -50.91 -7.45
C SER A 286 40.88 -52.44 -7.26
N LEU A 287 39.76 -52.94 -6.73
CA LEU A 287 39.53 -54.37 -6.53
C LEU A 287 39.44 -55.13 -7.86
N SER A 288 38.81 -54.54 -8.88
CA SER A 288 38.75 -55.09 -10.23
C SER A 288 40.13 -55.21 -10.89
N GLU A 289 41.05 -54.28 -10.60
CA GLU A 289 42.43 -54.34 -11.09
C GLU A 289 43.27 -55.36 -10.28
N GLN A 290 42.98 -55.55 -8.99
CA GLN A 290 43.65 -56.53 -8.13
C GLN A 290 43.21 -57.98 -8.39
N GLU A 291 41.94 -58.21 -8.75
CA GLU A 291 41.37 -59.54 -9.00
C GLU A 291 42.17 -60.39 -10.01
N PRO A 292 42.52 -59.90 -11.22
CA PRO A 292 43.30 -60.69 -12.17
C PRO A 292 44.73 -60.96 -11.68
N VAL A 293 45.37 -59.99 -11.02
CA VAL A 293 46.73 -60.14 -10.48
C VAL A 293 46.77 -61.23 -9.40
N LEU A 294 45.79 -61.23 -8.50
CA LEU A 294 45.67 -62.25 -7.46
C LEU A 294 45.33 -63.62 -8.05
N LYS A 295 44.45 -63.68 -9.06
CA LYS A 295 44.17 -64.93 -9.79
C LYS A 295 45.42 -65.52 -10.44
N ASP A 296 46.22 -64.68 -11.10
CA ASP A 296 47.50 -65.11 -11.69
C ASP A 296 48.49 -65.57 -10.62
N GLN A 297 48.57 -64.89 -9.48
CA GLN A 297 49.42 -65.31 -8.35
C GLN A 297 48.99 -66.66 -7.78
N VAL A 298 47.69 -66.92 -7.64
CA VAL A 298 47.17 -68.22 -7.19
C VAL A 298 47.58 -69.32 -8.17
N ILE A 299 47.40 -69.11 -9.48
CA ILE A 299 47.83 -70.08 -10.51
C ILE A 299 49.34 -70.35 -10.43
N GLN A 300 50.15 -69.30 -10.24
CA GLN A 300 51.60 -69.44 -10.10
C GLN A 300 51.99 -70.18 -8.81
N GLN A 301 51.32 -69.90 -7.69
CA GLN A 301 51.57 -70.60 -6.43
C GLN A 301 51.12 -72.07 -6.49
N GLU A 302 49.99 -72.37 -7.12
CA GLU A 302 49.54 -73.76 -7.36
C GLU A 302 50.55 -74.54 -8.21
N LYS A 303 51.14 -73.92 -9.24
CA LYS A 303 52.24 -74.52 -10.01
C LYS A 303 53.46 -74.79 -9.14
N LYS A 304 53.89 -73.82 -8.33
CA LYS A 304 55.02 -73.99 -7.39
C LYS A 304 54.76 -75.08 -6.36
N VAL A 305 53.55 -75.17 -5.82
CA VAL A 305 53.18 -76.24 -4.87
C VAL A 305 53.26 -77.61 -5.53
N LYS A 306 52.84 -77.75 -6.79
CA LYS A 306 53.00 -79.00 -7.56
C LYS A 306 54.45 -79.34 -7.88
N GLU A 307 55.30 -78.35 -8.15
CA GLU A 307 56.73 -78.54 -8.38
C GLU A 307 57.51 -78.88 -7.10
N VAL A 308 57.05 -78.36 -5.96
CA VAL A 308 57.64 -78.59 -4.63
C VAL A 308 56.98 -79.78 -3.93
N GLU A 309 55.92 -80.38 -4.49
CA GLU A 309 55.28 -81.57 -3.94
C GLU A 309 56.33 -82.69 -3.88
N PRO A 310 56.78 -83.11 -2.68
CA PRO A 310 57.87 -84.06 -2.57
C PRO A 310 57.44 -85.38 -3.20
N ASP A 311 58.24 -85.89 -4.14
CA ASP A 311 58.01 -87.21 -4.70
C ASP A 311 57.96 -88.23 -3.55
N LYS A 312 56.77 -88.77 -3.28
CA LYS A 312 56.49 -89.67 -2.16
C LYS A 312 57.41 -90.90 -2.16
N LYS A 313 58.03 -91.22 -3.30
CA LYS A 313 59.06 -92.26 -3.40
C LYS A 313 60.43 -91.80 -2.90
N LYS A 314 60.90 -90.60 -3.28
CA LYS A 314 62.18 -90.03 -2.79
C LYS A 314 62.16 -89.71 -1.30
N VAL A 315 61.02 -89.26 -0.77
CA VAL A 315 60.90 -89.03 0.69
C VAL A 315 60.99 -90.34 1.46
N LYS A 316 60.37 -91.42 0.95
CA LYS A 316 60.48 -92.76 1.54
C LYS A 316 61.89 -93.35 1.45
N GLU A 317 62.59 -93.14 0.34
CA GLU A 317 64.00 -93.56 0.19
C GLU A 317 64.91 -92.82 1.17
N LEU A 318 64.77 -91.49 1.28
CA LEU A 318 65.58 -90.68 2.20
C LEU A 318 65.30 -91.01 3.67
N THR A 319 64.05 -91.28 4.06
CA THR A 319 63.73 -91.74 5.43
C THR A 319 64.29 -93.13 5.72
N HIS A 320 64.35 -94.02 4.72
CA HIS A 320 64.92 -95.36 4.91
C HIS A 320 66.44 -95.31 5.10
N THR A 321 67.16 -94.44 4.38
CA THR A 321 68.60 -94.20 4.58
C THR A 321 68.97 -93.46 5.87
N PHE A 322 68.00 -92.84 6.56
CA PHE A 322 68.24 -92.17 7.85
C PHE A 322 67.94 -93.06 9.07
N GLU A 323 67.19 -94.15 8.88
CA GLU A 323 66.84 -95.12 9.93
C GLU A 323 67.77 -96.36 9.93
N THR A 324 68.84 -96.36 9.12
CA THR A 324 69.95 -97.34 9.17
C THR A 324 71.25 -96.66 9.55
#